data_AF-A0A517W2G3-F1
#
_entry.id   AF-A0A517W2G3-F1
#
_cell.length_a   1.000
_cell.length_b   1.000
_cell.length_c   1.000
_cell.angle_alpha   90.00
_cell.angle_beta   90.00
_cell.angle_gamma   90.00
#
_symmetry.space_group_name_H-M   'P 1'
#
loop_
_entity.id
_entity.type
_entity.pdbx_description
1 polymer ?
#
loop_
_entity_poly.entity_id
_entity_poly.type
_entity_poly.pdbx_seq_one_letter_code
_entity_poly.pdbx_strand_id
1 'polypeptide(L)'
;MSGIIGHTMYAILAGKAATQKKLPIVPVIYRNYASYLAGSYLGCDIQIMPEAVCVDTGQEVGFGTAPLNQSPLTGGEVKPWLLKFETREYRPREIHRQFYGRAHLVFGWTPAERKNTVPWDHLPDYAAMVFQDAKDLYGPGERKLAYLFGWLAHIVGDSLIKSVRSGITLDMLGGKYTPANRPIQDLVTFHEVGRKELRLDWYNLLTDLAETPIEPVQLHYMRVGQPRGMLAADFPDAWAPQYEPLLLRVLEENRRYQKIRNPRLIKKYALIQSGTSWKCDEELSRKTGGLTYKEMVEAADRAQFRHALWEMGEAIVVLFEQVIERVPYLQTLPNATKPTWDEITARWKKSKSSK
;
A
#
# COMPACT_ATOMS: atom_id res chain seq x y z
N MET A 1 10.16 5.31 -0.31
CA MET A 1 8.78 5.76 -0.10
C MET A 1 7.93 4.50 -0.03
N SER A 2 7.93 3.85 1.13
CA SER A 2 7.28 2.55 1.35
C SER A 2 6.26 2.70 2.48
N GLY A 3 5.32 3.61 2.25
CA GLY A 3 4.28 3.99 3.20
C GLY A 3 3.01 4.32 2.44
N ILE A 4 1.89 4.50 3.15
CA ILE A 4 0.58 4.63 2.51
C ILE A 4 0.51 5.72 1.45
N ILE A 5 1.08 6.90 1.71
CA ILE A 5 1.12 8.01 0.75
C ILE A 5 1.81 7.58 -0.55
N GLY A 6 2.90 6.86 -0.40
CA GLY A 6 3.70 6.43 -1.54
C GLY A 6 3.05 5.37 -2.39
N HIS A 7 2.66 4.26 -1.79
CA HIS A 7 2.03 3.18 -2.54
C HIS A 7 0.71 3.62 -3.19
N THR A 8 -0.04 4.48 -2.49
CA THR A 8 -1.23 5.12 -3.06
C THR A 8 -0.84 5.95 -4.29
N MET A 9 0.19 6.79 -4.19
CA MET A 9 0.66 7.59 -5.33
C MET A 9 1.11 6.71 -6.50
N TYR A 10 1.86 5.65 -6.24
CA TYR A 10 2.31 4.70 -7.26
C TYR A 10 1.12 4.12 -8.04
N ALA A 11 0.09 3.69 -7.31
CA ALA A 11 -1.14 3.17 -7.91
C ALA A 11 -1.90 4.25 -8.69
N ILE A 12 -2.01 5.48 -8.17
CA ILE A 12 -2.66 6.60 -8.88
C ILE A 12 -1.95 6.85 -10.22
N LEU A 13 -0.62 6.93 -10.22
CA LEU A 13 0.18 7.16 -11.43
C LEU A 13 0.09 5.99 -12.41
N ALA A 14 0.10 4.75 -11.92
CA ALA A 14 -0.13 3.57 -12.76
C ALA A 14 -1.53 3.58 -13.41
N GLY A 15 -2.57 4.00 -12.69
CA GLY A 15 -3.91 4.15 -13.27
C GLY A 15 -3.98 5.19 -14.40
N LYS A 16 -3.20 6.28 -14.28
CA LYS A 16 -3.04 7.29 -15.34
C LYS A 16 -2.26 6.75 -16.54
N ALA A 17 -1.17 6.03 -16.30
CA ALA A 17 -0.39 5.40 -17.38
C ALA A 17 -1.22 4.33 -18.10
N ALA A 18 -1.94 3.46 -17.38
CA ALA A 18 -2.87 2.48 -17.95
C ALA A 18 -3.96 3.15 -18.80
N THR A 19 -4.46 4.32 -18.36
CA THR A 19 -5.38 5.15 -19.15
C THR A 19 -4.76 5.61 -20.47
N GLN A 20 -3.53 6.11 -20.45
CA GLN A 20 -2.83 6.56 -21.67
C GLN A 20 -2.59 5.41 -22.64
N LYS A 21 -2.27 4.23 -22.12
CA LYS A 21 -2.13 2.99 -22.90
C LYS A 21 -3.45 2.33 -23.30
N LYS A 22 -4.59 2.89 -22.90
CA LYS A 22 -5.95 2.39 -23.19
C LYS A 22 -6.15 0.93 -22.78
N LEU A 23 -5.59 0.53 -21.63
CA LEU A 23 -5.76 -0.84 -21.15
C LEU A 23 -7.25 -1.15 -20.84
N PRO A 24 -7.74 -2.37 -21.14
CA PRO A 24 -9.15 -2.74 -20.99
C PRO A 24 -9.63 -2.72 -19.52
N ILE A 25 -8.70 -2.73 -18.56
CA ILE A 25 -8.99 -2.76 -17.13
C ILE A 25 -9.26 -1.37 -16.52
N VAL A 26 -9.08 -0.30 -17.30
CA VAL A 26 -9.20 1.09 -16.81
C VAL A 26 -10.60 1.35 -16.24
N PRO A 27 -11.72 1.02 -16.91
CA PRO A 27 -13.05 1.21 -16.34
C PRO A 27 -13.24 0.49 -14.99
N VAL A 28 -12.75 -0.75 -14.89
CA VAL A 28 -12.83 -1.57 -13.68
C VAL A 28 -12.09 -0.91 -12.51
N ILE A 29 -10.86 -0.44 -12.73
CA ILE A 29 -10.08 0.28 -11.71
C ILE A 29 -10.81 1.53 -11.25
N TYR A 30 -11.25 2.39 -12.17
CA TYR A 30 -11.80 3.70 -11.82
C TYR A 30 -13.20 3.61 -11.16
N ARG A 31 -14.00 2.59 -11.50
CA ARG A 31 -15.29 2.33 -10.82
C ARG A 31 -15.12 1.83 -9.39
N ASN A 32 -14.05 1.06 -9.16
CA ASN A 32 -13.76 0.41 -7.88
C ASN A 32 -12.49 1.00 -7.25
N TYR A 33 -12.33 2.31 -7.36
CA TYR A 33 -11.08 3.00 -7.05
C TYR A 33 -10.62 2.83 -5.60
N ALA A 34 -11.55 2.85 -4.64
CA ALA A 34 -11.25 2.58 -3.24
C ALA A 34 -10.60 1.20 -3.05
N SER A 35 -11.11 0.17 -3.75
CA SER A 35 -10.56 -1.19 -3.71
C SER A 35 -9.23 -1.31 -4.42
N TYR A 36 -9.04 -0.62 -5.54
CA TYR A 36 -7.73 -0.52 -6.19
C TYR A 36 -6.67 0.07 -5.23
N LEU A 37 -6.98 1.18 -4.58
CA LEU A 37 -6.05 1.82 -3.65
C LEU A 37 -5.86 1.02 -2.34
N ALA A 38 -6.91 0.32 -1.88
CA ALA A 38 -6.79 -0.62 -0.77
C ALA A 38 -5.82 -1.76 -1.10
N GLY A 39 -5.92 -2.34 -2.29
CA GLY A 39 -4.98 -3.34 -2.78
C GLY A 39 -3.54 -2.80 -2.81
N SER A 40 -3.35 -1.54 -3.24
CA SER A 40 -2.02 -0.96 -3.34
C SER A 40 -1.32 -0.73 -2.03
N TYR A 41 -2.02 -0.72 -0.89
CA TYR A 41 -1.37 -0.60 0.40
C TYR A 41 -1.62 -1.82 1.29
N LEU A 42 -2.89 -2.09 1.58
CA LEU A 42 -3.32 -3.13 2.50
C LEU A 42 -3.28 -4.54 1.89
N GLY A 43 -2.99 -4.65 0.58
CA GLY A 43 -2.75 -5.92 -0.08
C GLY A 43 -1.43 -6.59 0.35
N CYS A 44 -0.44 -5.80 0.78
CA CYS A 44 0.89 -6.29 1.12
C CYS A 44 1.36 -5.90 2.54
N ASP A 45 1.09 -4.67 2.97
CA ASP A 45 1.44 -4.23 4.32
C ASP A 45 0.47 -4.85 5.32
N ILE A 46 0.73 -6.11 5.68
CA ILE A 46 -0.12 -6.89 6.58
C ILE A 46 0.03 -6.47 8.05
N GLN A 47 1.17 -5.86 8.38
CA GLN A 47 1.59 -5.45 9.71
C GLN A 47 1.02 -4.10 10.19
N ILE A 48 -0.02 -3.55 9.54
CA ILE A 48 -0.66 -2.31 9.99
C ILE A 48 -1.35 -2.55 11.33
N MET A 49 -0.62 -2.37 12.42
CA MET A 49 -1.09 -2.58 13.78
C MET A 49 -0.41 -1.58 14.70
N PRO A 50 -0.99 -1.31 15.89
CA PRO A 50 -0.30 -0.54 16.89
C PRO A 50 0.98 -1.25 17.29
N GLU A 51 2.08 -0.52 17.49
CA GLU A 51 3.24 -1.10 18.17
C GLU A 51 2.98 -1.18 19.68
N ALA A 52 2.30 -0.17 20.20
CA ALA A 52 2.17 0.03 21.64
C ALA A 52 0.86 0.73 22.00
N VAL A 53 0.58 0.78 23.30
CA VAL A 53 -0.51 1.56 23.91
C VAL A 53 0.14 2.60 24.83
N CYS A 54 -0.22 3.87 24.65
CA CYS A 54 0.18 4.93 25.56
C CYS A 54 -0.47 4.69 26.93
N VAL A 55 0.35 4.62 27.98
CA VAL A 55 -0.14 4.34 29.34
C VAL A 55 -1.07 5.44 29.84
N ASP A 56 -0.70 6.71 29.62
CA ASP A 56 -1.44 7.87 30.13
C ASP A 56 -2.84 8.00 29.51
N THR A 57 -2.99 7.65 28.22
CA THR A 57 -4.22 7.91 27.46
C THR A 57 -5.01 6.66 27.13
N GLY A 58 -4.42 5.48 27.32
CA GLY A 58 -4.95 4.20 26.84
C GLY A 58 -5.01 4.08 25.31
N GLN A 59 -4.53 5.07 24.55
CA GLN A 59 -4.60 5.05 23.09
C GLN A 59 -3.51 4.17 22.47
N GLU A 60 -3.91 3.39 21.49
CA GLU A 60 -3.04 2.64 20.60
C GLU A 60 -2.19 3.60 19.75
N VAL A 61 -0.90 3.34 19.62
CA VAL A 61 0.08 4.21 18.97
C VAL A 61 1.17 3.42 18.24
N GLY A 62 1.89 4.09 17.34
CA GLY A 62 3.02 3.53 16.61
C GLY A 62 2.63 2.71 15.38
N PHE A 63 3.52 1.84 14.95
CA PHE A 63 3.36 0.99 13.79
C PHE A 63 4.13 -0.30 14.05
N GLY A 64 3.46 -1.46 13.98
CA GLY A 64 3.91 -2.76 14.53
C GLY A 64 5.30 -3.32 14.16
N THR A 65 6.05 -2.65 13.31
CA THR A 65 7.44 -3.03 12.97
C THR A 65 8.46 -1.95 13.27
N ALA A 66 8.02 -0.79 13.75
CA ALA A 66 8.86 0.32 14.16
C ALA A 66 8.92 0.35 15.69
N PRO A 67 10.11 0.18 16.31
CA PRO A 67 10.25 0.32 17.76
C PRO A 67 9.70 1.66 18.25
N LEU A 68 8.98 1.63 19.38
CA LEU A 68 8.44 2.81 20.03
C LEU A 68 8.67 2.71 21.53
N ASN A 69 9.53 3.59 22.05
CA ASN A 69 9.92 3.59 23.47
C ASN A 69 9.13 4.60 24.30
N GLN A 70 8.47 5.57 23.66
CA GLN A 70 7.71 6.64 24.29
C GLN A 70 6.46 6.98 23.47
N SER A 71 5.44 7.50 24.14
CA SER A 71 4.18 7.87 23.51
C SER A 71 4.38 9.07 22.60
N PRO A 72 4.00 9.01 21.31
CA PRO A 72 4.02 10.19 20.44
C PRO A 72 2.92 11.21 20.80
N LEU A 73 2.02 10.87 21.73
CA LEU A 73 0.92 11.73 22.17
C LEU A 73 1.32 12.57 23.40
N THR A 74 2.08 11.98 24.32
CA THR A 74 2.38 12.58 25.64
C THR A 74 3.88 12.66 25.96
N GLY A 75 4.73 11.94 25.22
CA GLY A 75 6.13 11.71 25.59
C GLY A 75 6.33 10.69 26.72
N GLY A 76 5.24 10.22 27.33
CA GLY A 76 5.25 9.29 28.47
C GLY A 76 5.46 7.82 28.09
N GLU A 77 5.23 6.94 29.05
CA GLU A 77 5.43 5.50 28.93
C GLU A 77 4.48 4.85 27.91
N VAL A 78 4.96 3.78 27.26
CA VAL A 78 4.17 2.92 26.40
C VAL A 78 4.32 1.47 26.81
N LYS A 79 3.23 0.71 26.73
CA LYS A 79 3.25 -0.74 26.87
C LYS A 79 3.08 -1.41 25.51
N PRO A 80 3.76 -2.55 25.25
CA PRO A 80 3.51 -3.38 24.09
C PRO A 80 2.03 -3.60 23.76
N TRP A 81 1.67 -3.43 22.49
CA TRP A 81 0.38 -3.90 22.00
C TRP A 81 0.48 -5.36 21.54
N LEU A 82 -0.59 -6.11 21.74
CA LEU A 82 -0.68 -7.54 21.44
C LEU A 82 -2.01 -7.84 20.74
N LEU A 83 -1.95 -8.59 19.64
CA LEU A 83 -3.14 -9.21 19.05
C LEU A 83 -3.45 -10.48 19.83
N LYS A 84 -4.61 -10.53 20.49
CA LYS A 84 -5.11 -11.77 21.10
C LYS A 84 -5.89 -12.56 20.07
N PHE A 85 -5.51 -13.81 19.87
CA PHE A 85 -6.21 -14.74 18.99
C PHE A 85 -6.15 -16.14 19.60
N GLU A 86 -7.32 -16.74 19.83
CA GLU A 86 -7.47 -17.98 20.58
C GLU A 86 -6.73 -17.90 21.93
N THR A 87 -5.88 -18.86 22.26
CA THR A 87 -5.10 -18.91 23.51
C THR A 87 -3.72 -18.24 23.37
N ARG A 88 -3.46 -17.53 22.28
CA ARG A 88 -2.15 -16.93 21.99
C ARG A 88 -2.22 -15.41 21.87
N GLU A 89 -1.11 -14.78 22.20
CA GLU A 89 -0.90 -13.35 22.03
C GLU A 89 0.24 -13.15 21.04
N TYR A 90 0.05 -12.25 20.08
CA TYR A 90 1.00 -11.99 19.00
C TYR A 90 1.45 -10.54 19.02
N ARG A 91 2.77 -10.32 19.02
CA ARG A 91 3.34 -9.02 18.68
C ARG A 91 3.21 -8.79 17.17
N PRO A 92 3.03 -7.55 16.71
CA PRO A 92 2.94 -7.29 15.27
C PRO A 92 4.19 -7.71 14.48
N ARG A 93 5.37 -7.74 15.10
CA ARG A 93 6.60 -8.29 14.48
C ARG A 93 6.50 -9.79 14.19
N GLU A 94 5.79 -10.55 15.00
CA GLU A 94 5.56 -11.98 14.80
C GLU A 94 4.60 -12.19 13.62
N ILE A 95 3.53 -11.40 13.57
CA ILE A 95 2.59 -11.36 12.44
C ILE A 95 3.32 -10.98 11.15
N HIS A 96 4.18 -9.96 11.18
CA HIS A 96 5.02 -9.59 10.06
C HIS A 96 5.90 -10.76 9.60
N ARG A 97 6.65 -11.41 10.51
CA ARG A 97 7.46 -12.58 10.15
C ARG A 97 6.65 -13.71 9.51
N GLN A 98 5.40 -13.89 9.96
CA GLN A 98 4.53 -14.97 9.48
C GLN A 98 3.96 -14.72 8.08
N PHE A 99 3.65 -13.46 7.73
CA PHE A 99 2.84 -13.14 6.55
C PHE A 99 3.49 -12.18 5.55
N TYR A 100 4.57 -11.48 5.91
CA TYR A 100 5.14 -10.43 5.05
C TYR A 100 5.64 -10.95 3.70
N GLY A 101 6.41 -12.05 3.69
CA GLY A 101 6.85 -12.69 2.45
C GLY A 101 5.70 -13.23 1.61
N ARG A 102 4.66 -13.76 2.27
CA ARG A 102 3.45 -14.27 1.61
C ARG A 102 2.68 -13.16 0.89
N ALA A 103 2.68 -11.95 1.41
CA ALA A 103 1.99 -10.83 0.80
C ALA A 103 2.80 -10.19 -0.35
N HIS A 104 4.14 -10.15 -0.24
CA HIS A 104 5.03 -9.52 -1.22
C HIS A 104 5.51 -10.46 -2.33
N LEU A 105 5.43 -11.77 -2.12
CA LEU A 105 5.81 -12.88 -3.02
C LEU A 105 7.27 -12.97 -3.42
N VAL A 106 7.84 -11.88 -3.94
CA VAL A 106 9.17 -11.86 -4.58
C VAL A 106 10.30 -11.52 -3.60
N PHE A 107 9.96 -11.11 -2.37
CA PHE A 107 10.91 -10.90 -1.28
C PHE A 107 10.19 -10.97 0.08
N GLY A 108 10.94 -10.79 1.18
CA GLY A 108 10.37 -10.66 2.52
C GLY A 108 10.08 -11.98 3.24
N TRP A 109 10.40 -13.11 2.61
CA TRP A 109 10.30 -14.44 3.21
C TRP A 109 11.35 -14.65 4.31
N THR A 110 10.96 -15.40 5.34
CA THR A 110 11.90 -15.90 6.34
C THR A 110 12.89 -16.87 5.69
N PRO A 111 14.09 -17.10 6.27
CA PRO A 111 15.05 -18.07 5.73
C PRO A 111 14.44 -19.46 5.50
N ALA A 112 13.57 -19.93 6.41
CA ALA A 112 12.93 -21.24 6.33
C ALA A 112 11.91 -21.35 5.19
N GLU A 113 11.30 -20.24 4.78
CA GLU A 113 10.27 -20.22 3.73
C GLU A 113 10.78 -19.60 2.42
N ARG A 114 12.07 -19.28 2.31
CA ARG A 114 12.64 -18.61 1.11
C ARG A 114 12.41 -19.40 -0.18
N LYS A 115 12.31 -20.73 -0.10
CA LYS A 115 11.95 -21.61 -1.24
C LYS A 115 10.60 -21.27 -1.88
N ASN A 116 9.72 -20.59 -1.15
CA ASN A 116 8.40 -20.18 -1.63
C ASN A 116 8.42 -18.83 -2.36
N THR A 117 9.58 -18.18 -2.47
CA THR A 117 9.73 -16.91 -3.20
C THR A 117 9.36 -17.10 -4.65
N VAL A 118 8.54 -16.19 -5.19
CA VAL A 118 8.23 -16.16 -6.62
C VAL A 118 9.35 -15.38 -7.32
N PRO A 119 10.11 -16.00 -8.25
CA PRO A 119 11.10 -15.26 -9.03
C PRO A 119 10.45 -14.10 -9.79
N TRP A 120 11.15 -12.97 -9.92
CA TRP A 120 10.60 -11.78 -10.57
C TRP A 120 10.05 -12.06 -11.98
N ASP A 121 10.79 -12.84 -12.77
CA ASP A 121 10.42 -13.16 -14.15
C ASP A 121 9.20 -14.10 -14.23
N HIS A 122 8.82 -14.76 -13.12
CA HIS A 122 7.64 -15.62 -13.00
C HIS A 122 6.46 -14.89 -12.33
N LEU A 123 6.65 -13.65 -11.85
CA LEU A 123 5.58 -12.87 -11.22
C LEU A 123 4.35 -12.67 -12.14
N PRO A 124 4.49 -12.42 -13.45
CA PRO A 124 3.33 -12.31 -14.35
C PRO A 124 2.50 -13.59 -14.41
N ASP A 125 3.13 -14.77 -14.40
CA ASP A 125 2.45 -16.06 -14.47
C ASP A 125 1.73 -16.37 -13.15
N TYR A 126 2.40 -16.11 -12.02
CA TYR A 126 1.78 -16.20 -10.69
C TYR A 126 0.53 -15.31 -10.61
N ALA A 127 0.67 -14.04 -11.01
CA ALA A 127 -0.43 -13.08 -11.01
C ALA A 127 -1.55 -13.53 -11.96
N ALA A 128 -1.24 -14.01 -13.16
CA ALA A 128 -2.24 -14.50 -14.10
C ALA A 128 -3.08 -15.65 -13.50
N MET A 129 -2.43 -16.62 -12.84
CA MET A 129 -3.13 -17.69 -12.13
C MET A 129 -4.03 -17.15 -11.00
N VAL A 130 -3.54 -16.18 -10.22
CA VAL A 130 -4.37 -15.51 -9.20
C VAL A 130 -5.60 -14.86 -9.83
N PHE A 131 -5.45 -14.15 -10.95
CA PHE A 131 -6.57 -13.49 -11.64
C PHE A 131 -7.57 -14.47 -12.26
N GLN A 132 -7.10 -15.61 -12.76
CA GLN A 132 -7.96 -16.67 -13.26
C GLN A 132 -8.73 -17.34 -12.12
N ASP A 133 -8.02 -17.77 -11.07
CA ASP A 133 -8.62 -18.36 -9.86
C ASP A 133 -9.57 -17.39 -9.16
N ALA A 134 -9.26 -16.09 -9.17
CA ALA A 134 -10.13 -15.05 -8.66
C ALA A 134 -11.51 -15.12 -9.33
N LYS A 135 -11.58 -15.24 -10.65
CA LYS A 135 -12.84 -15.39 -11.37
C LYS A 135 -13.51 -16.73 -11.06
N ASP A 136 -12.76 -17.82 -11.14
CA ASP A 136 -13.34 -19.17 -11.13
C ASP A 136 -13.75 -19.64 -9.73
N LEU A 137 -13.03 -19.23 -8.68
CA LEU A 137 -13.29 -19.65 -7.30
C LEU A 137 -14.10 -18.63 -6.49
N TYR A 138 -14.03 -17.34 -6.85
CA TYR A 138 -14.64 -16.24 -6.09
C TYR A 138 -15.65 -15.43 -6.91
N GLY A 139 -16.07 -15.97 -8.06
CA GLY A 139 -17.12 -15.40 -8.92
C GLY A 139 -16.72 -14.15 -9.71
N PRO A 140 -17.62 -13.67 -10.59
CA PRO A 140 -17.42 -12.44 -11.34
C PRO A 140 -17.58 -11.23 -10.40
N GLY A 141 -16.57 -10.37 -10.31
CA GLY A 141 -16.64 -9.18 -9.46
C GLY A 141 -15.52 -8.19 -9.75
N GLU A 142 -15.88 -6.99 -10.24
CA GLU A 142 -14.92 -5.95 -10.62
C GLU A 142 -14.11 -5.41 -9.42
N ARG A 143 -14.72 -5.34 -8.23
CA ARG A 143 -14.07 -4.84 -7.02
C ARG A 143 -12.80 -5.62 -6.66
N LYS A 144 -12.91 -6.94 -6.75
CA LYS A 144 -11.81 -7.89 -6.52
C LYS A 144 -10.70 -7.75 -7.57
N LEU A 145 -11.06 -7.56 -8.83
CA LEU A 145 -10.07 -7.32 -9.90
C LEU A 145 -9.31 -6.01 -9.68
N ALA A 146 -10.03 -4.94 -9.33
CA ALA A 146 -9.42 -3.67 -8.98
C ALA A 146 -8.45 -3.83 -7.79
N TYR A 147 -8.86 -4.56 -6.74
CA TYR A 147 -7.98 -4.86 -5.61
C TYR A 147 -6.69 -5.60 -6.02
N LEU A 148 -6.80 -6.62 -6.88
CA LEU A 148 -5.64 -7.36 -7.37
C LEU A 148 -4.69 -6.49 -8.18
N PHE A 149 -5.19 -5.60 -9.04
CA PHE A 149 -4.32 -4.63 -9.75
C PHE A 149 -3.64 -3.67 -8.78
N GLY A 150 -4.33 -3.27 -7.71
CA GLY A 150 -3.74 -2.51 -6.62
C GLY A 150 -2.59 -3.27 -5.97
N TRP A 151 -2.82 -4.54 -5.63
CA TRP A 151 -1.81 -5.42 -5.05
C TRP A 151 -0.56 -5.57 -5.94
N LEU A 152 -0.73 -5.72 -7.25
CA LEU A 152 0.38 -5.72 -8.20
C LEU A 152 1.16 -4.38 -8.18
N ALA A 153 0.46 -3.24 -8.10
CA ALA A 153 1.10 -1.93 -7.95
C ALA A 153 1.94 -1.85 -6.68
N HIS A 154 1.49 -2.49 -5.59
CA HIS A 154 2.30 -2.58 -4.37
C HIS A 154 3.58 -3.38 -4.61
N ILE A 155 3.47 -4.62 -5.10
CA ILE A 155 4.63 -5.52 -5.27
C ILE A 155 5.71 -4.85 -6.11
N VAL A 156 5.33 -4.28 -7.26
CA VAL A 156 6.28 -3.60 -8.15
C VAL A 156 6.85 -2.36 -7.47
N GLY A 157 5.98 -1.53 -6.87
CA GLY A 157 6.37 -0.30 -6.19
C GLY A 157 7.43 -0.53 -5.11
N ASP A 158 7.17 -1.53 -4.27
CA ASP A 158 8.03 -1.88 -3.16
C ASP A 158 9.33 -2.54 -3.62
N SER A 159 9.27 -3.36 -4.67
CA SER A 159 10.45 -4.00 -5.25
C SER A 159 11.42 -2.98 -5.84
N LEU A 160 10.91 -1.96 -6.52
CA LEU A 160 11.73 -0.91 -7.15
C LEU A 160 12.31 0.07 -6.14
N ILE A 161 11.49 0.53 -5.18
CA ILE A 161 11.94 1.53 -4.19
C ILE A 161 12.92 0.94 -3.18
N LYS A 162 12.77 -0.33 -2.80
CA LYS A 162 13.68 -1.05 -1.89
C LYS A 162 14.90 -1.65 -2.59
N SER A 163 15.06 -1.39 -3.90
CA SER A 163 16.15 -1.95 -4.72
C SER A 163 16.18 -3.48 -4.74
N VAL A 164 15.06 -4.16 -4.49
CA VAL A 164 14.91 -5.60 -4.79
C VAL A 164 15.00 -5.81 -6.30
N ARG A 165 14.49 -4.86 -7.07
CA ARG A 165 14.61 -4.77 -8.52
C ARG A 165 15.14 -3.39 -8.93
N SER A 166 16.03 -3.36 -9.92
CA SER A 166 16.42 -2.12 -10.59
C SER A 166 15.31 -1.63 -11.52
N GLY A 167 15.25 -0.34 -11.81
CA GLY A 167 14.24 0.20 -12.73
C GLY A 167 13.68 1.57 -12.37
N ILE A 168 14.17 2.19 -11.29
CA ILE A 168 13.96 3.62 -11.03
C ILE A 168 15.29 4.28 -10.71
N THR A 169 15.44 5.51 -11.18
CA THR A 169 16.59 6.37 -10.92
C THR A 169 16.23 7.33 -9.81
N LEU A 170 16.78 7.08 -8.61
CA LEU A 170 16.56 7.94 -7.46
C LEU A 170 17.75 7.86 -6.52
N ASP A 171 18.42 8.99 -6.35
CA ASP A 171 19.43 9.18 -5.32
C ASP A 171 19.20 10.53 -4.65
N MET A 172 18.93 10.50 -3.35
CA MET A 172 18.60 11.68 -2.54
C MET A 172 19.65 11.86 -1.43
N LEU A 173 19.27 11.81 -0.16
CA LEU A 173 20.19 11.91 0.97
C LEU A 173 20.87 10.55 1.19
N GLY A 174 21.92 10.29 0.42
CA GLY A 174 22.80 9.13 0.58
C GLY A 174 22.20 7.81 0.08
N GLY A 175 21.42 7.84 -1.00
CA GLY A 175 20.85 6.67 -1.65
C GLY A 175 19.38 6.80 -2.02
N LYS A 176 18.82 5.72 -2.57
CA LYS A 176 17.41 5.61 -3.01
C LYS A 176 16.41 5.55 -1.86
N TYR A 177 16.65 4.67 -0.90
CA TYR A 177 15.75 4.38 0.21
C TYR A 177 16.51 4.38 1.53
N THR A 178 16.51 5.53 2.19
CA THR A 178 17.09 5.72 3.52
C THR A 178 16.01 6.16 4.51
N PRO A 179 16.20 5.95 5.82
CA PRO A 179 15.28 6.49 6.83
C PRO A 179 15.08 8.01 6.73
N ALA A 180 16.12 8.75 6.34
CA ALA A 180 16.07 10.20 6.16
C ALA A 180 15.33 10.63 4.87
N ASN A 181 15.34 9.80 3.82
CA ASN A 181 14.60 10.10 2.60
C ASN A 181 13.09 9.97 2.76
N ARG A 182 12.61 9.08 3.65
CA ARG A 182 11.17 8.79 3.75
C ARG A 182 10.32 10.03 4.08
N PRO A 183 10.64 10.86 5.09
CA PRO A 183 9.91 12.10 5.34
C PRO A 183 9.83 13.02 4.11
N ILE A 184 10.94 13.21 3.38
CA ILE A 184 10.99 14.05 2.17
C ILE A 184 10.05 13.48 1.12
N GLN A 185 10.21 12.19 0.82
CA GLN A 185 9.44 11.51 -0.21
C GLN A 185 7.93 11.54 0.09
N ASP A 186 7.53 11.25 1.33
CA ASP A 186 6.12 11.28 1.73
C ASP A 186 5.57 12.71 1.67
N LEU A 187 6.30 13.72 2.17
CA LEU A 187 5.82 15.10 2.28
C LEU A 187 5.71 15.79 0.91
N VAL A 188 6.73 15.62 0.04
CA VAL A 188 6.71 16.13 -1.35
C VAL A 188 5.60 15.46 -2.15
N THR A 189 5.42 14.15 -1.99
CA THR A 189 4.33 13.43 -2.65
C THR A 189 2.97 13.89 -2.15
N PHE A 190 2.82 14.14 -0.86
CA PHE A 190 1.58 14.59 -0.28
C PHE A 190 1.18 15.99 -0.79
N HIS A 191 2.11 16.94 -0.80
CA HIS A 191 1.80 18.34 -1.15
C HIS A 191 2.04 18.66 -2.62
N GLU A 192 3.26 18.49 -3.13
CA GLU A 192 3.63 18.95 -4.47
C GLU A 192 2.92 18.13 -5.54
N VAL A 193 2.95 16.81 -5.43
CA VAL A 193 2.30 15.93 -6.42
C VAL A 193 0.82 15.73 -6.10
N GLY A 194 0.50 15.34 -4.87
CA GLY A 194 -0.86 15.03 -4.47
C GLY A 194 -1.78 16.24 -4.49
N ARG A 195 -1.51 17.24 -3.64
CA ARG A 195 -2.42 18.39 -3.48
C ARG A 195 -2.31 19.44 -4.59
N LYS A 196 -1.09 19.80 -5.02
CA LYS A 196 -0.91 20.88 -6.00
C LYS A 196 -1.14 20.40 -7.42
N GLU A 197 -0.46 19.35 -7.87
CA GLU A 197 -0.59 18.82 -9.23
C GLU A 197 -1.91 18.07 -9.42
N LEU A 198 -2.17 17.04 -8.63
CA LEU A 198 -3.29 16.11 -8.83
C LEU A 198 -4.59 16.49 -8.10
N ARG A 199 -4.56 17.54 -7.28
CA ARG A 199 -5.71 18.03 -6.49
C ARG A 199 -6.37 16.93 -5.63
N LEU A 200 -5.56 16.03 -5.07
CA LEU A 200 -6.03 14.93 -4.24
C LEU A 200 -6.60 15.42 -2.90
N ASP A 201 -7.76 14.89 -2.51
CA ASP A 201 -8.24 14.93 -1.14
C ASP A 201 -7.73 13.70 -0.38
N TRP A 202 -6.51 13.82 0.16
CA TRP A 202 -5.88 12.74 0.92
C TRP A 202 -6.72 12.24 2.10
N TYR A 203 -7.51 13.09 2.74
CA TYR A 203 -8.30 12.66 3.89
C TYR A 203 -9.37 11.67 3.47
N ASN A 204 -10.18 12.04 2.48
CA ASN A 204 -11.27 11.19 2.03
C ASN A 204 -10.75 9.96 1.29
N LEU A 205 -9.71 10.10 0.47
CA LEU A 205 -9.09 8.98 -0.23
C LEU A 205 -8.58 7.92 0.75
N LEU A 206 -7.84 8.33 1.78
CA LEU A 206 -7.31 7.39 2.77
C LEU A 206 -8.42 6.79 3.66
N THR A 207 -9.51 7.53 3.89
CA THR A 207 -10.69 7.03 4.62
C THR A 207 -11.38 5.93 3.82
N ASP A 208 -11.73 6.17 2.56
CA ASP A 208 -12.35 5.18 1.67
C ASP A 208 -11.50 3.90 1.55
N LEU A 209 -10.18 4.07 1.42
CA LEU A 209 -9.23 2.97 1.38
C LEU A 209 -9.31 2.11 2.65
N ALA A 210 -9.33 2.72 3.83
CA ALA A 210 -9.37 2.01 5.11
C ALA A 210 -10.75 1.38 5.41
N GLU A 211 -11.82 1.93 4.83
CA GLU A 211 -13.18 1.42 4.94
C GLU A 211 -13.50 0.31 3.93
N THR A 212 -12.65 0.14 2.92
CA THR A 212 -12.82 -0.91 1.92
C THR A 212 -12.82 -2.30 2.58
N PRO A 213 -13.85 -3.13 2.32
CA PRO A 213 -13.91 -4.50 2.83
C PRO A 213 -12.68 -5.34 2.48
N ILE A 214 -12.40 -6.34 3.30
CA ILE A 214 -11.37 -7.34 3.01
C ILE A 214 -11.81 -8.13 1.77
N GLU A 215 -10.91 -8.29 0.81
CA GLU A 215 -11.17 -9.16 -0.34
C GLU A 215 -10.72 -10.59 -0.02
N PRO A 216 -11.60 -11.61 -0.10
CA PRO A 216 -11.24 -12.99 0.21
C PRO A 216 -10.08 -13.54 -0.65
N VAL A 217 -9.89 -12.99 -1.86
CA VAL A 217 -8.76 -13.36 -2.74
C VAL A 217 -7.39 -13.06 -2.12
N GLN A 218 -7.32 -12.19 -1.10
CA GLN A 218 -6.09 -11.92 -0.38
C GLN A 218 -5.50 -13.16 0.28
N LEU A 219 -6.34 -14.01 0.86
CA LEU A 219 -5.93 -15.31 1.40
C LEU A 219 -5.32 -16.20 0.31
N HIS A 220 -5.92 -16.18 -0.88
CA HIS A 220 -5.52 -16.97 -2.04
C HIS A 220 -4.14 -16.60 -2.55
N TYR A 221 -3.91 -15.33 -2.90
CA TYR A 221 -2.62 -14.92 -3.44
C TYR A 221 -1.50 -15.00 -2.40
N MET A 222 -1.83 -14.95 -1.11
CA MET A 222 -0.87 -15.17 -0.01
C MET A 222 -0.58 -16.65 0.24
N ARG A 223 -1.33 -17.56 -0.40
CA ARG A 223 -1.30 -19.01 -0.15
C ARG A 223 -1.56 -19.35 1.32
N VAL A 224 -2.53 -18.65 1.92
CA VAL A 224 -3.00 -18.83 3.31
C VAL A 224 -4.50 -19.13 3.28
N GLY A 225 -4.81 -20.26 2.66
CA GLY A 225 -6.15 -20.82 2.60
C GLY A 225 -6.09 -22.24 2.07
N GLN A 226 -7.24 -22.88 1.85
CA GLN A 226 -7.26 -24.20 1.23
C GLN A 226 -6.68 -24.17 -0.19
N PRO A 227 -5.70 -25.05 -0.53
CA PRO A 227 -5.11 -25.10 -1.87
C PRO A 227 -6.16 -25.43 -2.93
N ARG A 228 -6.39 -24.51 -3.86
CA ARG A 228 -7.36 -24.66 -4.96
C ARG A 228 -6.89 -23.92 -6.21
N GLY A 229 -7.49 -24.28 -7.35
CA GLY A 229 -7.27 -23.58 -8.62
C GLY A 229 -5.90 -23.83 -9.23
N MET A 230 -5.59 -23.04 -10.26
CA MET A 230 -4.33 -23.12 -11.00
C MET A 230 -3.14 -22.82 -10.11
N LEU A 231 -3.27 -21.84 -9.21
CA LEU A 231 -2.18 -21.45 -8.32
C LEU A 231 -1.74 -22.59 -7.41
N ALA A 232 -2.68 -23.41 -6.94
CA ALA A 232 -2.36 -24.56 -6.09
C ALA A 232 -1.71 -25.71 -6.87
N ALA A 233 -2.09 -25.89 -8.13
CA ALA A 233 -1.45 -26.88 -9.00
C ALA A 233 0.02 -26.54 -9.24
N ASP A 234 0.36 -25.25 -9.42
CA ASP A 234 1.73 -24.82 -9.69
C ASP A 234 2.59 -24.63 -8.42
N PHE A 235 1.96 -24.34 -7.28
CA PHE A 235 2.64 -24.17 -5.98
C PHE A 235 2.07 -25.09 -4.88
N PRO A 236 2.12 -26.43 -5.02
CA PRO A 236 1.46 -27.35 -4.10
C PRO A 236 1.98 -27.26 -2.66
N ASP A 237 3.27 -27.00 -2.47
CA ASP A 237 3.94 -27.08 -1.16
C ASP A 237 4.06 -25.74 -0.42
N ALA A 238 3.54 -24.65 -1.00
CA ALA A 238 3.72 -23.31 -0.45
C ALA A 238 2.53 -22.79 0.40
N TRP A 239 1.46 -23.59 0.49
CA TRP A 239 0.23 -23.23 1.19
C TRP A 239 0.35 -23.41 2.71
N ALA A 240 -0.31 -22.53 3.45
CA ALA A 240 -0.39 -22.60 4.90
C ALA A 240 -1.83 -22.37 5.41
N PRO A 241 -2.78 -23.26 5.08
CA PRO A 241 -4.19 -23.15 5.47
C PRO A 241 -4.38 -23.06 7.00
N GLN A 242 -3.47 -23.64 7.79
CA GLN A 242 -3.52 -23.57 9.24
C GLN A 242 -3.45 -22.14 9.80
N TYR A 243 -2.98 -21.17 9.02
CA TYR A 243 -2.92 -19.77 9.43
C TYR A 243 -4.08 -18.92 8.90
N GLU A 244 -5.03 -19.50 8.16
CA GLU A 244 -6.18 -18.78 7.60
C GLU A 244 -7.01 -18.04 8.67
N PRO A 245 -7.40 -18.67 9.81
CA PRO A 245 -8.17 -17.98 10.85
C PRO A 245 -7.41 -16.79 11.46
N LEU A 246 -6.10 -16.96 11.70
CA LEU A 246 -5.24 -15.89 12.21
C LEU A 246 -5.11 -14.76 11.19
N LEU A 247 -4.93 -15.08 9.91
CA LEU A 247 -4.77 -14.06 8.87
C LEU A 247 -6.05 -13.24 8.71
N LEU A 248 -7.23 -13.85 8.76
CA LEU A 248 -8.51 -13.13 8.75
C LEU A 248 -8.58 -12.11 9.90
N ARG A 249 -8.20 -12.54 11.12
CA ARG A 249 -8.17 -11.66 12.29
C ARG A 249 -7.16 -10.52 12.12
N VAL A 250 -5.99 -10.81 11.55
CA VAL A 250 -4.95 -9.83 11.23
C VAL A 250 -5.46 -8.80 10.23
N LEU A 251 -6.20 -9.22 9.19
CA LEU A 251 -6.75 -8.34 8.16
C LEU A 251 -7.84 -7.42 8.72
N GLU A 252 -8.69 -7.90 9.62
CA GLU A 252 -9.67 -7.06 10.33
C GLU A 252 -8.98 -5.96 11.14
N GLU A 253 -7.98 -6.35 11.91
CA GLU A 253 -7.22 -5.44 12.76
C GLU A 253 -6.44 -4.43 11.93
N ASN A 254 -5.89 -4.85 10.80
CA ASN A 254 -5.25 -4.01 9.81
C ASN A 254 -6.17 -2.89 9.30
N ARG A 255 -7.42 -3.23 8.96
CA ARG A 255 -8.44 -2.25 8.56
C ARG A 255 -8.80 -1.31 9.71
N ARG A 256 -9.06 -1.85 10.90
CA ARG A 256 -9.43 -1.07 12.09
C ARG A 256 -8.34 -0.06 12.44
N TYR A 257 -7.09 -0.51 12.54
CA TYR A 257 -6.01 0.38 12.94
C TYR A 257 -5.66 1.41 11.88
N GLN A 258 -5.81 1.10 10.58
CA GLN A 258 -5.59 2.09 9.54
C GLN A 258 -6.57 3.28 9.65
N LYS A 259 -7.83 3.06 10.08
CA LYS A 259 -8.79 4.15 10.36
C LYS A 259 -8.32 5.09 11.48
N ILE A 260 -7.63 4.55 12.49
CA ILE A 260 -7.06 5.33 13.60
C ILE A 260 -5.77 6.06 13.15
N ARG A 261 -4.95 5.38 12.36
CA ARG A 261 -3.64 5.86 11.95
C ARG A 261 -3.71 6.95 10.88
N ASN A 262 -4.64 6.86 9.94
CA ASN A 262 -4.78 7.81 8.83
C ASN A 262 -4.91 9.28 9.27
N PRO A 263 -5.82 9.65 10.17
CA PRO A 263 -5.94 11.03 10.64
C PRO A 263 -4.64 11.55 11.27
N ARG A 264 -3.91 10.71 12.01
CA ARG A 264 -2.63 11.07 12.63
C ARG A 264 -1.54 11.32 11.59
N LEU A 265 -1.46 10.49 10.55
CA LEU A 265 -0.55 10.72 9.42
C LEU A 265 -0.87 12.01 8.68
N ILE A 266 -2.14 12.28 8.40
CA ILE A 266 -2.58 13.52 7.74
C ILE A 266 -2.18 14.73 8.57
N LYS A 267 -2.39 14.69 9.89
CA LYS A 267 -1.96 15.75 10.81
C LYS A 267 -0.44 15.94 10.74
N LYS A 268 0.32 14.85 10.76
CA LYS A 268 1.80 14.88 10.70
C LYS A 268 2.33 15.48 9.39
N TYR A 269 1.67 15.23 8.27
CA TYR A 269 2.06 15.81 6.99
C TYR A 269 1.49 17.21 6.76
N ALA A 270 0.60 17.73 7.62
CA ALA A 270 0.05 19.07 7.43
C ALA A 270 1.16 20.12 7.60
N LEU A 271 1.22 21.08 6.68
CA LEU A 271 2.11 22.24 6.80
C LEU A 271 1.43 23.32 7.64
N ILE A 272 2.21 23.97 8.49
CA ILE A 272 1.77 25.10 9.31
C ILE A 272 2.37 26.37 8.71
N GLN A 273 1.52 27.36 8.45
CA GLN A 273 1.99 28.65 7.96
C GLN A 273 2.65 29.43 9.11
N SER A 274 3.88 29.90 8.88
CA SER A 274 4.65 30.71 9.83
C SER A 274 5.20 31.92 9.08
N GLY A 275 4.46 33.02 9.13
CA GLY A 275 4.74 34.21 8.32
C GLY A 275 4.57 33.92 6.83
N THR A 276 5.61 34.18 6.04
CA THR A 276 5.65 33.88 4.59
C THR A 276 6.13 32.46 4.27
N SER A 277 6.52 31.68 5.30
CA SER A 277 7.09 30.33 5.13
C SER A 277 6.12 29.24 5.58
N TRP A 278 6.25 28.06 4.98
CA TRP A 278 5.58 26.84 5.42
C TRP A 278 6.53 26.00 6.25
N LYS A 279 6.09 25.60 7.44
CA LYS A 279 6.82 24.69 8.33
C LYS A 279 6.19 23.31 8.29
N CYS A 280 7.04 22.29 8.25
CA CYS A 280 6.63 20.90 8.44
C CYS A 280 6.72 20.53 9.92
N ASP A 281 6.17 19.37 10.27
CA ASP A 281 6.26 18.78 11.60
C ASP A 281 7.72 18.62 12.06
N GLU A 282 8.00 18.95 13.32
CA GLU A 282 9.35 18.95 13.89
C GLU A 282 10.01 17.57 13.84
N GLU A 283 9.22 16.49 13.99
CA GLU A 283 9.75 15.14 13.93
C GLU A 283 10.18 14.77 12.50
N LEU A 284 9.45 15.25 11.48
CA LEU A 284 9.82 15.09 10.08
C LEU A 284 11.14 15.83 9.78
N SER A 285 11.24 17.10 10.19
CA SER A 285 12.45 17.90 10.03
C SER A 285 13.66 17.24 10.73
N ARG A 286 13.50 16.84 12.00
CA ARG A 286 14.55 16.16 12.76
C ARG A 286 15.04 14.88 12.06
N LYS A 287 14.13 14.05 11.52
CA LYS A 287 14.48 12.81 10.81
C LYS A 287 15.24 13.05 9.51
N THR A 288 15.09 14.23 8.91
CA THR A 288 15.82 14.65 7.71
C THR A 288 17.12 15.40 8.03
N GLY A 289 17.57 15.42 9.29
CA GLY A 289 18.76 16.18 9.68
C GLY A 289 18.51 17.69 9.82
N GLY A 290 17.28 18.09 10.11
CA GLY A 290 16.91 19.50 10.34
C GLY A 290 16.43 20.26 9.11
N LEU A 291 16.25 19.60 7.96
CA LEU A 291 15.76 20.26 6.74
C LEU A 291 14.40 20.92 6.96
N THR A 292 14.25 22.11 6.41
CA THR A 292 12.97 22.80 6.26
C THR A 292 12.16 22.21 5.11
N TYR A 293 10.85 22.50 5.07
CA TYR A 293 10.00 22.04 3.97
C TYR A 293 10.54 22.42 2.59
N LYS A 294 11.01 23.67 2.45
CA LYS A 294 11.56 24.17 1.18
C LYS A 294 12.80 23.37 0.76
N GLU A 295 13.72 23.12 1.68
CA GLU A 295 14.93 22.34 1.39
C GLU A 295 14.60 20.87 1.06
N MET A 296 13.55 20.30 1.67
CA MET A 296 13.07 18.96 1.30
C MET A 296 12.53 18.93 -0.14
N VAL A 297 11.78 19.96 -0.56
CA VAL A 297 11.30 20.09 -1.94
C VAL A 297 12.49 20.24 -2.89
N GLU A 298 13.43 21.13 -2.60
CA GLU A 298 14.63 21.33 -3.42
C GLU A 298 15.49 20.05 -3.51
N ALA A 299 15.60 19.29 -2.42
CA ALA A 299 16.30 18.00 -2.44
C ALA A 299 15.59 16.96 -3.33
N ALA A 300 14.26 16.92 -3.30
CA ALA A 300 13.48 16.05 -4.17
C ALA A 300 13.60 16.45 -5.64
N ASP A 301 13.61 17.75 -5.93
CA ASP A 301 13.78 18.27 -7.30
C ASP A 301 15.17 17.93 -7.85
N ARG A 302 16.24 18.16 -7.06
CA ARG A 302 17.61 17.77 -7.44
C ARG A 302 17.74 16.28 -7.73
N ALA A 303 17.03 15.45 -6.98
CA ALA A 303 17.02 14.00 -7.15
C ALA A 303 16.07 13.52 -8.26
N GLN A 304 15.45 14.43 -9.01
CA GLN A 304 14.45 14.14 -10.04
C GLN A 304 13.31 13.23 -9.53
N PHE A 305 12.90 13.43 -8.28
CA PHE A 305 11.98 12.53 -7.61
C PHE A 305 10.61 12.41 -8.31
N ARG A 306 10.12 13.49 -8.92
CA ARG A 306 8.88 13.45 -9.72
C ARG A 306 9.00 12.56 -10.95
N HIS A 307 10.20 12.48 -11.55
CA HIS A 307 10.49 11.57 -12.67
C HIS A 307 10.54 10.11 -12.18
N ALA A 308 11.21 9.84 -11.05
CA ALA A 308 11.20 8.52 -10.44
C ALA A 308 9.78 8.02 -10.11
N LEU A 309 8.89 8.93 -9.71
CA LEU A 309 7.46 8.63 -9.54
C LEU A 309 6.75 8.25 -10.85
N TRP A 310 7.10 8.89 -11.95
CA TRP A 310 6.60 8.53 -13.28
C TRP A 310 7.13 7.16 -13.73
N GLU A 311 8.43 6.92 -13.60
CA GLU A 311 9.06 5.60 -13.90
C GLU A 311 8.36 4.47 -13.13
N MET A 312 8.01 4.73 -11.86
CA MET A 312 7.26 3.79 -11.03
C MET A 312 5.89 3.44 -11.64
N GLY A 313 5.14 4.44 -12.07
CA GLY A 313 3.83 4.25 -12.71
C GLY A 313 3.94 3.43 -13.99
N GLU A 314 4.92 3.73 -14.84
CA GLU A 314 5.18 2.99 -16.08
C GLU A 314 5.56 1.53 -15.80
N ALA A 315 6.47 1.29 -14.84
CA ALA A 315 6.91 -0.07 -14.49
C ALA A 315 5.78 -0.94 -13.94
N ILE A 316 4.85 -0.36 -13.17
CA ILE A 316 3.65 -1.08 -12.71
C ILE A 316 2.76 -1.47 -13.89
N VAL A 317 2.57 -0.57 -14.85
CA VAL A 317 1.70 -0.82 -16.01
C VAL A 317 2.27 -1.92 -16.91
N VAL A 318 3.59 -2.09 -16.99
CA VAL A 318 4.20 -3.23 -17.69
C VAL A 318 3.69 -4.56 -17.12
N LEU A 319 3.62 -4.70 -15.79
CA LEU A 319 3.08 -5.91 -15.18
C LEU A 319 1.57 -6.05 -15.44
N PHE A 320 0.82 -4.94 -15.50
CA PHE A 320 -0.60 -4.99 -15.86
C PHE A 320 -0.78 -5.55 -17.28
N GLU A 321 -0.01 -5.06 -18.24
CA GLU A 321 -0.02 -5.54 -19.63
C GLU A 321 0.27 -7.04 -19.70
N GLN A 322 1.35 -7.49 -19.04
CA GLN A 322 1.74 -8.89 -19.03
C GLN A 322 0.66 -9.81 -18.43
N VAL A 323 -0.06 -9.37 -17.40
CA VAL A 323 -1.16 -10.14 -16.80
C VAL A 323 -2.39 -10.15 -17.71
N ILE A 324 -2.74 -9.02 -18.33
CA ILE A 324 -3.87 -8.93 -19.26
C ILE A 324 -3.65 -9.83 -20.49
N GLU A 325 -2.42 -9.89 -21.00
CA GLU A 325 -2.05 -10.79 -22.11
C GLU A 325 -2.26 -12.26 -21.74
N ARG A 326 -2.00 -12.65 -20.49
CA ARG A 326 -2.09 -14.03 -20.00
C ARG A 326 -3.48 -14.46 -19.55
N VAL A 327 -4.40 -13.52 -19.32
CA VAL A 327 -5.73 -13.79 -18.77
C VAL A 327 -6.81 -13.32 -19.75
N PRO A 328 -7.29 -14.20 -20.65
CA PRO A 328 -8.12 -13.80 -21.80
C PRO A 328 -9.36 -12.98 -21.44
N TYR A 329 -10.04 -13.28 -20.34
CA TYR A 329 -11.27 -12.56 -19.97
C TYR A 329 -11.03 -11.09 -19.58
N LEU A 330 -9.80 -10.72 -19.20
CA LEU A 330 -9.44 -9.32 -18.92
C LEU A 330 -9.40 -8.47 -20.20
N GLN A 331 -9.16 -9.09 -21.35
CA GLN A 331 -9.15 -8.42 -22.65
C GLN A 331 -10.57 -8.14 -23.16
N THR A 332 -11.54 -8.95 -22.73
CA THR A 332 -12.93 -8.87 -23.16
C THR A 332 -13.83 -8.16 -22.14
N LEU A 333 -13.25 -7.44 -21.17
CA LEU A 333 -14.03 -6.67 -20.21
C LEU A 333 -14.89 -5.63 -20.96
N PRO A 334 -16.15 -5.40 -20.53
CA PRO A 334 -17.02 -4.45 -21.19
C PRO A 334 -16.35 -3.09 -21.30
N ASN A 335 -16.33 -2.52 -22.52
CA ASN A 335 -15.87 -1.16 -22.74
C ASN A 335 -16.93 -0.20 -22.19
N ALA A 336 -16.85 0.02 -20.88
CA ALA A 336 -17.85 0.73 -20.13
C ALA A 336 -17.30 2.09 -19.70
N THR A 337 -18.16 3.10 -19.57
CA THR A 337 -17.73 4.46 -19.24
C THR A 337 -16.97 4.47 -17.92
N LYS A 338 -15.75 5.02 -17.93
CA LYS A 338 -14.98 5.29 -16.70
C LYS A 338 -15.47 6.59 -16.06
N PRO A 339 -15.58 6.64 -14.73
CA PRO A 339 -15.88 7.91 -14.06
C PRO A 339 -14.73 8.90 -14.26
N THR A 340 -15.07 10.18 -14.39
CA THR A 340 -14.12 11.29 -14.40
C THR A 340 -13.49 11.49 -13.03
N TRP A 341 -12.39 12.24 -12.99
CA TRP A 341 -11.75 12.60 -11.73
C TRP A 341 -12.69 13.41 -10.82
N ASP A 342 -13.47 14.30 -11.41
CA ASP A 342 -14.48 15.07 -10.68
C ASP A 342 -15.60 14.19 -10.13
N GLU A 343 -16.02 13.15 -10.86
CA GLU A 343 -17.02 12.19 -10.38
C GLU A 343 -16.50 11.32 -9.23
N ILE A 344 -15.23 10.89 -9.30
CA ILE A 344 -14.57 10.15 -8.20
C ILE A 344 -14.50 11.06 -6.96
N THR A 345 -14.02 12.29 -7.12
CA THR A 345 -13.83 13.23 -6.01
C THR A 345 -15.15 13.82 -5.49
N ALA A 346 -16.23 13.84 -6.28
CA ALA A 346 -17.54 14.28 -5.82
C ALA A 346 -18.12 13.36 -4.73
N ARG A 347 -17.83 12.04 -4.80
CA ARG A 347 -18.24 11.07 -3.76
C ARG A 347 -17.62 11.44 -2.40
N TRP A 348 -16.40 11.96 -2.41
CA TRP A 348 -15.67 12.43 -1.23
C TRP A 348 -16.21 13.73 -0.64
N LYS A 349 -16.85 14.58 -1.45
CA LYS A 349 -17.46 15.83 -0.98
C LYS A 349 -18.79 15.60 -0.28
N LYS A 350 -19.57 14.59 -0.68
CA LYS A 350 -20.89 14.27 -0.09
C LYS A 350 -20.83 13.72 1.34
N SER A 351 -19.73 13.11 1.77
CA SER A 351 -19.59 12.58 3.15
C SER A 351 -19.45 13.67 4.23
N LYS A 352 -19.11 14.91 3.83
CA LYS A 352 -19.01 16.06 4.77
C LYS A 352 -20.37 16.64 5.16
N SER A 353 -21.45 16.29 4.46
CA SER A 353 -22.79 16.86 4.66
C SER A 353 -23.65 16.11 5.69
N SER A 354 -23.18 14.96 6.16
CA SER A 354 -23.85 14.13 7.16
C SER A 354 -22.99 14.08 8.41
N LYS A 355 -23.01 15.18 9.17
CA LYS A 355 -22.60 15.23 10.57
C LYS A 355 -23.79 15.70 11.39
#